data_AF-A0A2E0VNU4-F1
#
_entry.id   AF-A0A2E0VNU4-F1
#
_cell.length_a   1.000
_cell.length_b   1.000
_cell.length_c   1.000
_cell.angle_alpha   90.00
_cell.angle_beta   90.00
_cell.angle_gamma   90.00
#
_symmetry.space_group_name_H-M   'P 1'
#
loop_
_entity.id
_entity.type
_entity.pdbx_description
1 polymer ?
#
loop_
_entity_poly.entity_id
_entity_poly.type
_entity_poly.pdbx_seq_one_letter_code
_entity_poly.pdbx_strand_id
1 'polypeptide(L)'
;MENEELNRQLRKYMEEQNNRPVPDFEGYSPYEMERIFYFPFEDGCPIQLKRLSESDYKKIPLLNQVKFIADLIKNSGEIKLTKKGFLPTKIVKEIYNQGFLKDARLEHFGYKLYKETDSPTIYLSRILLEISGLTKKRHGKLTLTKKADKLLSDDEALLKLIFTTFGKRFNWGYFDGYNDENIGRLGFAFSLILIHKYGETKRPSSFYAKKYFKAFPMLLKNVVPDYGSIERYSSRCYSIRTFDRFMDYFGIIIIEQKDLLADSYIVKSELFDKLIEVLPHQSQ
;
A
#
# COMPACT_ATOMS: atom_id res chain seq x y z
N MET A 1 -4.18 -50.01 -1.83
CA MET A 1 -4.49 -50.12 -0.38
C MET A 1 -3.39 -49.52 0.51
N GLU A 2 -2.21 -50.12 0.69
CA GLU A 2 -1.19 -49.60 1.63
C GLU A 2 -0.62 -48.22 1.25
N ASN A 3 -0.40 -47.99 -0.05
CA ASN A 3 0.06 -46.70 -0.58
C ASN A 3 -1.07 -45.63 -0.56
N GLU A 4 -2.34 -46.03 -0.63
CA GLU A 4 -3.48 -45.10 -0.52
C GLU A 4 -3.70 -44.65 0.91
N GLU A 5 -3.52 -45.55 1.88
CA GLU A 5 -3.57 -45.25 3.31
C GLU A 5 -2.45 -44.28 3.72
N LEU A 6 -1.21 -44.55 3.29
CA LEU A 6 -0.08 -43.66 3.56
C LEU A 6 -0.30 -42.27 2.96
N ASN A 7 -0.78 -42.20 1.70
CA ASN A 7 -1.11 -40.92 1.07
C ASN A 7 -2.23 -40.17 1.81
N ARG A 8 -3.24 -40.87 2.34
CA ARG A 8 -4.31 -40.27 3.15
C ARG A 8 -3.76 -39.70 4.45
N GLN A 9 -2.90 -40.44 5.15
CA GLN A 9 -2.27 -40.00 6.39
C GLN A 9 -1.34 -38.80 6.17
N LEU A 10 -0.56 -38.79 5.08
CA LEU A 10 0.29 -37.66 4.71
C LEU A 10 -0.52 -36.40 4.42
N ARG A 11 -1.64 -36.51 3.67
CA ARG A 11 -2.53 -35.37 3.41
C ARG A 11 -3.12 -34.80 4.69
N LYS A 12 -3.62 -35.66 5.58
CA LYS A 12 -4.16 -35.24 6.87
C LYS A 12 -3.12 -34.52 7.71
N TYR A 13 -1.89 -35.06 7.78
CA TYR A 13 -0.79 -34.40 8.49
C TYR A 13 -0.44 -33.04 7.87
N MET A 14 -0.36 -32.93 6.54
CA MET A 14 -0.10 -31.65 5.87
C MET A 14 -1.21 -30.63 6.14
N GLU A 15 -2.47 -31.06 6.14
CA GLU A 15 -3.63 -30.22 6.43
C GLU A 15 -3.59 -29.71 7.88
N GLU A 16 -3.32 -30.57 8.86
CA GLU A 16 -3.12 -30.19 10.25
C GLU A 16 -1.97 -29.18 10.41
N GLN A 17 -0.85 -29.40 9.73
CA GLN A 17 0.31 -28.50 9.76
C GLN A 17 0.03 -27.14 9.11
N ASN A 18 -0.78 -27.11 8.06
CA ASN A 18 -1.11 -25.89 7.33
C ASN A 18 -2.19 -25.05 8.01
N ASN A 19 -2.99 -25.65 8.89
CA ASN A 19 -4.04 -24.98 9.65
C ASN A 19 -3.65 -24.63 11.09
N ARG A 20 -2.49 -25.09 11.59
CA ARG A 20 -2.04 -24.74 12.94
C ARG A 20 -1.64 -23.25 13.06
N PRO A 21 -1.96 -22.57 14.16
CA PRO A 21 -1.56 -21.18 14.38
C PRO A 21 -0.04 -21.06 14.55
N VAL A 22 0.55 -20.03 13.93
CA VAL A 22 2.00 -19.74 14.02
C VAL A 22 2.22 -18.42 14.76
N PRO A 23 2.93 -18.40 15.90
CA PRO A 23 3.15 -17.18 16.68
C PRO A 23 3.80 -16.03 15.91
N ASP A 24 4.77 -16.32 15.05
CA ASP A 24 5.44 -15.31 14.22
C ASP A 24 4.54 -14.74 13.12
N PHE A 25 3.44 -15.43 12.80
CA PHE A 25 2.35 -14.92 11.94
C PHE A 25 1.20 -14.35 12.79
N GLU A 26 1.48 -13.92 14.01
CA GLU A 26 0.46 -13.39 14.93
C GLU A 26 -0.69 -14.39 15.17
N GLY A 27 -0.42 -15.69 15.09
CA GLY A 27 -1.40 -16.75 15.28
C GLY A 27 -2.16 -17.17 14.03
N TYR A 28 -1.93 -16.55 12.86
CA TYR A 28 -2.45 -17.10 11.61
C TYR A 28 -1.71 -18.38 11.23
N SER A 29 -2.44 -19.27 10.57
CA SER A 29 -1.90 -20.49 10.02
C SER A 29 -1.13 -20.25 8.71
N PRO A 30 -0.26 -21.18 8.28
CA PRO A 30 0.37 -21.11 6.97
C PRO A 30 -0.63 -20.95 5.82
N TYR A 31 -1.78 -21.61 5.88
CA TYR A 31 -2.85 -21.48 4.89
C TYR A 31 -3.42 -20.05 4.84
N GLU A 32 -3.77 -19.48 6.00
CA GLU A 32 -4.27 -18.11 6.06
C GLU A 32 -3.21 -17.09 5.60
N MET A 33 -1.94 -17.31 5.95
CA MET A 33 -0.85 -16.46 5.49
C MET A 33 -0.63 -16.54 3.97
N GLU A 34 -0.82 -17.71 3.36
CA GLU A 34 -0.86 -17.83 1.90
C GLU A 34 -1.97 -16.94 1.31
N ARG A 35 -3.19 -16.99 1.89
CA ARG A 35 -4.31 -16.14 1.46
C ARG A 35 -4.00 -14.65 1.64
N ILE A 36 -3.47 -14.24 2.80
CA ILE A 36 -3.07 -12.85 3.10
C ILE A 36 -2.02 -12.37 2.08
N PHE A 37 -1.09 -13.24 1.71
CA PHE A 37 0.02 -12.90 0.85
C PHE A 37 -0.37 -12.79 -0.62
N TYR A 38 -1.04 -13.82 -1.16
CA TYR A 38 -1.31 -13.92 -2.60
C TYR A 38 -2.68 -13.35 -2.99
N PHE A 39 -3.67 -13.43 -2.09
CA PHE A 39 -5.08 -13.14 -2.37
C PHE A 39 -5.70 -12.17 -1.33
N PRO A 40 -5.04 -11.03 -1.01
CA PRO A 40 -5.59 -10.09 -0.03
C PRO A 40 -6.93 -9.52 -0.52
N PHE A 41 -7.93 -9.47 0.37
CA PHE A 41 -9.28 -8.94 0.10
C PHE A 41 -10.11 -9.75 -0.92
N GLU A 42 -9.72 -10.98 -1.19
CA GLU A 42 -10.51 -11.98 -1.90
C GLU A 42 -11.25 -12.88 -0.90
N ASP A 43 -12.30 -13.56 -1.34
CA ASP A 43 -13.09 -14.45 -0.48
C ASP A 43 -12.22 -15.51 0.21
N GLY A 44 -12.48 -15.78 1.48
CA GLY A 44 -11.67 -16.71 2.30
C GLY A 44 -10.31 -16.16 2.76
N CYS A 45 -9.98 -14.91 2.45
CA CYS A 45 -8.86 -14.21 3.10
C CYS A 45 -9.34 -13.60 4.44
N PRO A 46 -8.57 -13.71 5.54
CA PRO A 46 -8.99 -13.16 6.84
C PRO A 46 -8.98 -11.62 6.87
N ILE A 47 -8.49 -10.95 5.83
CA ILE A 47 -8.53 -9.49 5.72
C ILE A 47 -9.39 -9.07 4.52
N GLN A 48 -10.36 -8.19 4.76
CA GLN A 48 -11.31 -7.70 3.76
C GLN A 48 -11.39 -6.16 3.74
N LEU A 49 -11.74 -5.61 2.58
CA LEU A 49 -12.11 -4.20 2.45
C LEU A 49 -13.63 -4.06 2.56
N LYS A 50 -14.09 -3.24 3.49
CA LYS A 50 -15.49 -2.88 3.68
C LYS A 50 -15.88 -1.71 2.79
N ARG A 51 -17.16 -1.67 2.43
CA ARG A 51 -17.78 -0.50 1.82
C ARG A 51 -17.82 0.66 2.82
N LEU A 52 -17.48 1.86 2.35
CA LEU A 52 -17.53 3.08 3.13
C LEU A 52 -18.75 3.94 2.76
N SER A 53 -19.02 4.93 3.60
CA SER A 53 -19.93 6.02 3.24
C SER A 53 -19.27 6.98 2.24
N GLU A 54 -20.06 7.72 1.47
CA GLU A 54 -19.54 8.75 0.54
C GLU A 54 -18.66 9.79 1.25
N SER A 55 -19.00 10.15 2.49
CA SER A 55 -18.23 11.12 3.27
C SER A 55 -16.90 10.54 3.74
N ASP A 56 -16.81 9.24 4.00
CA ASP A 56 -15.56 8.57 4.37
C ASP A 56 -14.65 8.35 3.15
N TYR A 57 -15.17 8.09 1.94
CA TYR A 57 -14.34 8.06 0.72
C TYR A 57 -13.63 9.40 0.44
N LYS A 58 -14.30 10.53 0.75
CA LYS A 58 -13.71 11.88 0.63
C LYS A 58 -12.55 12.13 1.60
N LYS A 59 -12.38 11.30 2.62
CA LYS A 59 -11.26 11.38 3.57
C LYS A 59 -10.01 10.63 3.10
N ILE A 60 -10.09 9.83 2.03
CA ILE A 60 -8.96 9.05 1.51
C ILE A 60 -8.12 9.91 0.55
N PRO A 61 -6.93 10.39 0.95
CA PRO A 61 -6.18 11.37 0.16
C PRO A 61 -5.83 10.90 -1.25
N LEU A 62 -5.25 9.70 -1.36
CA LEU A 62 -4.81 9.14 -2.64
C LEU A 62 -5.97 8.84 -3.59
N LEU A 63 -7.11 8.37 -3.07
CA LEU A 63 -8.30 8.12 -3.89
C LEU A 63 -8.80 9.42 -4.54
N ASN A 64 -8.90 10.48 -3.75
CA ASN A 64 -9.38 11.77 -4.24
C ASN A 64 -8.39 12.42 -5.22
N GLN A 65 -7.09 12.28 -4.99
CA GLN A 65 -6.08 12.72 -5.96
C GLN A 65 -6.15 11.94 -7.29
N VAL A 66 -6.34 10.62 -7.24
CA VAL A 66 -6.52 9.78 -8.43
C VAL A 66 -7.78 10.19 -9.20
N LYS A 67 -8.92 10.38 -8.51
CA LYS A 67 -10.18 10.85 -9.12
C LYS A 67 -9.98 12.21 -9.79
N PHE A 68 -9.37 13.16 -9.09
CA PHE A 68 -9.13 14.49 -9.63
C PHE A 68 -8.29 14.47 -10.91
N ILE A 69 -7.21 13.69 -10.95
CA ILE A 69 -6.41 13.54 -12.18
C ILE A 69 -7.25 12.92 -13.30
N ALA A 70 -8.05 11.90 -12.99
CA ALA A 70 -8.91 11.26 -13.98
C ALA A 70 -9.98 12.23 -14.53
N ASP A 71 -10.56 13.07 -13.68
CA ASP A 71 -11.53 14.10 -14.06
C ASP A 71 -10.89 15.17 -14.94
N LEU A 72 -9.65 15.59 -14.66
CA LEU A 72 -8.91 16.50 -15.55
C LEU A 72 -8.75 15.90 -16.95
N ILE A 73 -8.41 14.60 -17.05
CA ILE A 73 -8.30 13.91 -18.34
C ILE A 73 -9.68 13.81 -19.01
N LYS A 74 -10.72 13.47 -18.26
CA LYS A 74 -12.10 13.35 -18.77
C LYS A 74 -12.60 14.66 -19.36
N ASN A 75 -12.46 15.75 -18.61
CA ASN A 75 -12.95 17.08 -18.99
C ASN A 75 -12.20 17.67 -20.18
N SER A 76 -10.91 17.35 -20.33
CA SER A 76 -10.10 17.76 -21.49
C SER A 76 -10.17 16.78 -22.67
N GLY A 77 -10.75 15.60 -22.48
CA GLY A 77 -10.67 14.45 -23.38
C GLY A 77 -9.29 13.77 -23.40
N GLU A 78 -8.21 14.56 -23.34
CA GLU A 78 -6.83 14.12 -23.30
C GLU A 78 -5.92 15.15 -22.61
N ILE A 79 -4.86 14.66 -21.98
CA ILE A 79 -3.75 15.51 -21.51
C ILE A 79 -2.53 15.28 -22.41
N LYS A 80 -2.09 16.32 -23.11
CA LYS A 80 -0.81 16.30 -23.83
C LYS A 80 0.33 16.26 -22.83
N LEU A 81 1.13 15.19 -22.87
CA LEU A 81 2.30 15.02 -22.03
C LEU A 81 3.47 15.85 -22.57
N THR A 82 4.44 16.12 -21.70
CA THR A 82 5.75 16.65 -22.10
C THR A 82 6.47 15.66 -23.02
N LYS A 83 7.54 16.11 -23.70
CA LYS A 83 8.37 15.23 -24.54
C LYS A 83 8.93 14.01 -23.78
N LYS A 84 9.10 14.11 -22.46
CA LYS A 84 9.58 13.02 -21.58
C LYS A 84 8.44 12.15 -21.02
N GLY A 85 7.18 12.40 -21.40
CA GLY A 85 6.04 11.61 -20.96
C GLY A 85 5.44 12.00 -19.60
N PHE A 86 5.86 13.14 -19.04
CA PHE A 86 5.32 13.70 -17.78
C PHE A 86 4.13 14.63 -18.00
N LEU A 87 3.34 14.83 -16.96
CA LEU A 87 2.29 15.86 -16.90
C LEU A 87 2.89 17.26 -17.07
N PRO A 88 2.20 18.17 -17.80
CA PRO A 88 2.60 19.57 -17.89
C PRO A 88 2.58 20.27 -16.54
N THR A 89 3.48 21.23 -16.33
CA THR A 89 3.61 22.02 -15.09
C THR A 89 2.29 22.64 -14.62
N LYS A 90 1.44 23.13 -15.54
CA LYS A 90 0.14 23.69 -15.18
C LYS A 90 -0.75 22.66 -14.48
N ILE A 91 -0.83 21.45 -15.04
CA ILE A 91 -1.60 20.33 -14.48
C ILE A 91 -1.00 19.89 -13.14
N VAL A 92 0.33 19.81 -13.03
CA VAL A 92 1.01 19.45 -11.78
C VAL A 92 0.66 20.43 -10.66
N LYS A 93 0.69 21.74 -10.92
CA LYS A 93 0.31 22.77 -9.94
C LYS A 93 -1.17 22.69 -9.58
N GLU A 94 -2.03 22.46 -10.57
CA GLU A 94 -3.47 22.34 -10.37
C GLU A 94 -3.83 21.16 -9.45
N ILE A 95 -3.17 20.00 -9.64
CA ILE A 95 -3.31 18.84 -8.75
C ILE A 95 -2.81 19.16 -7.34
N TYR A 96 -1.61 19.73 -7.21
CA TYR A 96 -1.02 20.01 -5.90
C TYR A 96 -1.85 21.01 -5.09
N ASN A 97 -2.41 22.02 -5.74
CA ASN A 97 -3.24 23.03 -5.10
C ASN A 97 -4.54 22.48 -4.50
N GLN A 98 -4.98 21.28 -4.87
CA GLN A 98 -6.10 20.60 -4.20
C GLN A 98 -5.75 20.18 -2.77
N GLY A 99 -4.46 20.02 -2.46
CA GLY A 99 -4.00 19.71 -1.11
C GLY A 99 -4.35 18.32 -0.61
N PHE A 100 -4.71 17.37 -1.51
CA PHE A 100 -5.01 16.00 -1.12
C PHE A 100 -3.80 15.33 -0.44
N LEU A 101 -2.64 15.32 -1.12
CA LEU A 101 -1.40 14.77 -0.59
C LEU A 101 -0.32 15.85 -0.58
N LYS A 102 0.21 16.14 0.61
CA LYS A 102 1.31 17.09 0.79
C LYS A 102 2.67 16.38 0.75
N ASP A 103 3.71 17.09 0.32
CA ASP A 103 5.10 16.60 0.39
C ASP A 103 5.89 17.50 1.34
N ALA A 104 6.43 16.93 2.41
CA ALA A 104 7.20 17.66 3.41
C ALA A 104 8.33 18.50 2.79
N ARG A 105 8.96 18.05 1.69
CA ARG A 105 10.01 18.80 0.97
C ARG A 105 9.49 20.10 0.40
N LEU A 106 8.28 20.08 -0.16
CA LEU A 106 7.62 21.26 -0.72
C LEU A 106 7.08 22.17 0.39
N GLU A 107 6.56 21.60 1.47
CA GLU A 107 5.92 22.38 2.55
C GLU A 107 6.92 22.99 3.55
N HIS A 108 8.01 22.29 3.87
CA HIS A 108 8.89 22.65 4.99
C HIS A 108 10.34 22.93 4.59
N PHE A 109 10.81 22.38 3.47
CA PHE A 109 12.21 22.48 3.07
C PHE A 109 12.46 23.43 1.89
N GLY A 110 11.47 24.26 1.53
CA GLY A 110 11.62 25.32 0.52
C GLY A 110 11.78 24.83 -0.92
N TYR A 111 11.52 23.55 -1.19
CA TYR A 111 11.53 23.01 -2.55
C TYR A 111 10.37 23.59 -3.35
N LYS A 112 10.60 23.81 -4.64
CA LYS A 112 9.60 24.39 -5.54
C LYS A 112 9.03 23.34 -6.48
N LEU A 113 7.71 23.39 -6.66
CA LEU A 113 6.99 22.52 -7.58
C LEU A 113 7.02 23.08 -9.01
N TYR A 114 7.83 22.49 -9.88
CA TYR A 114 7.94 22.88 -11.29
C TYR A 114 7.56 21.78 -12.27
N LYS A 115 7.88 20.53 -11.97
CA LYS A 115 7.62 19.36 -12.82
C LYS A 115 7.07 18.21 -11.98
N GLU A 116 6.45 17.25 -12.65
CA GLU A 116 5.81 16.11 -12.01
C GLU A 116 6.76 15.35 -11.05
N THR A 117 8.01 15.15 -11.46
CA THR A 117 9.02 14.45 -10.64
C THR A 117 9.42 15.19 -9.37
N ASP A 118 9.03 16.45 -9.19
CA ASP A 118 9.26 17.18 -7.94
C ASP A 118 8.26 16.76 -6.85
N SER A 119 7.15 16.11 -7.24
CA SER A 119 6.14 15.57 -6.32
C SER A 119 5.94 14.06 -6.56
N PRO A 120 6.54 13.20 -5.70
CA PRO A 120 6.38 11.75 -5.76
C PRO A 120 4.93 11.31 -5.63
N THR A 121 4.09 12.04 -4.88
CA THR A 121 2.67 11.71 -4.68
C THR A 121 1.87 11.90 -5.97
N ILE A 122 2.11 13.00 -6.70
CA ILE A 122 1.49 13.25 -8.02
C ILE A 122 1.99 12.19 -9.02
N TYR A 123 3.30 11.94 -9.05
CA TYR A 123 3.88 10.98 -9.98
C TYR A 123 3.35 9.56 -9.71
N LEU A 124 3.29 9.15 -8.44
CA LEU A 124 2.67 7.90 -7.98
C LEU A 124 1.23 7.79 -8.47
N SER A 125 0.41 8.82 -8.27
CA SER A 125 -1.01 8.80 -8.63
C SER A 125 -1.21 8.58 -10.14
N ARG A 126 -0.38 9.23 -10.96
CA ARG A 126 -0.37 9.03 -12.41
C ARG A 126 0.07 7.61 -12.79
N ILE A 127 1.10 7.08 -12.15
CA ILE A 127 1.55 5.70 -12.38
C ILE A 127 0.46 4.70 -11.97
N LEU A 128 -0.21 4.90 -10.85
CA LEU A 128 -1.30 4.02 -10.40
C LEU A 128 -2.47 4.00 -11.40
N LEU A 129 -2.84 5.15 -11.97
CA LEU A 129 -3.82 5.23 -13.06
C LEU A 129 -3.41 4.40 -14.29
N GLU A 130 -2.12 4.39 -14.64
CA GLU A 130 -1.62 3.59 -15.76
C GLU A 130 -1.57 2.09 -15.44
N ILE A 131 -0.95 1.72 -14.32
CA ILE A 131 -0.79 0.31 -13.92
C ILE A 131 -2.18 -0.32 -13.74
N SER A 132 -3.13 0.37 -13.11
CA SER A 132 -4.51 -0.11 -12.93
C SER A 132 -5.32 -0.21 -14.24
N GLY A 133 -4.80 0.32 -15.36
CA GLY A 133 -5.44 0.30 -16.67
C GLY A 133 -6.56 1.32 -16.83
N LEU A 134 -6.61 2.35 -15.98
CA LEU A 134 -7.58 3.44 -16.05
C LEU A 134 -7.17 4.48 -17.10
N THR A 135 -5.87 4.66 -17.33
CA THR A 135 -5.35 5.52 -18.39
C THR A 135 -4.49 4.74 -19.38
N LYS A 136 -4.31 5.32 -20.57
CA LYS A 136 -3.35 4.86 -21.56
C LYS A 136 -2.61 6.02 -22.19
N LYS A 137 -1.34 5.80 -22.52
CA LYS A 137 -0.50 6.72 -23.28
C LYS A 137 -0.55 6.38 -24.77
N ARG A 138 -0.86 7.36 -25.62
CA ARG A 138 -0.80 7.21 -27.08
C ARG A 138 -0.36 8.52 -27.73
N HIS A 139 0.67 8.47 -28.58
CA HIS A 139 1.21 9.64 -29.29
C HIS A 139 1.51 10.85 -28.37
N GLY A 140 2.12 10.60 -27.21
CA GLY A 140 2.45 11.65 -26.24
C GLY A 140 1.24 12.26 -25.52
N LYS A 141 0.09 11.59 -25.54
CA LYS A 141 -1.14 12.02 -24.87
C LYS A 141 -1.61 10.96 -23.88
N LEU A 142 -2.16 11.40 -22.76
CA LEU A 142 -2.78 10.56 -21.74
C LEU A 142 -4.30 10.65 -21.89
N THR A 143 -4.96 9.50 -21.98
CA THR A 143 -6.42 9.39 -22.16
C THR A 143 -7.00 8.37 -21.20
N LEU A 144 -8.28 8.51 -20.85
CA LEU A 144 -9.01 7.49 -20.10
C LEU A 144 -9.28 6.26 -20.98
N THR A 145 -9.35 5.09 -20.34
CA THR A 145 -9.82 3.86 -20.97
C THR A 145 -11.32 3.69 -20.71
N LYS A 146 -11.99 2.83 -21.50
CA LYS A 146 -13.40 2.47 -21.24
C LYS A 146 -13.63 1.91 -19.83
N LYS A 147 -12.61 1.26 -19.27
CA LYS A 147 -12.65 0.74 -17.89
C LYS A 147 -12.78 1.87 -16.87
N ALA A 148 -12.14 3.01 -17.12
CA ALA A 148 -12.22 4.16 -16.23
C ALA A 148 -13.62 4.78 -16.18
N ASP A 149 -14.33 4.85 -17.31
CA ASP A 149 -15.68 5.42 -17.36
C ASP A 149 -16.65 4.74 -16.38
N LYS A 150 -16.54 3.41 -16.21
CA LYS A 150 -17.36 2.65 -15.26
C LYS A 150 -16.89 2.80 -13.81
N LEU A 151 -15.57 2.81 -13.57
CA LEU A 151 -15.02 2.78 -12.21
C LEU A 151 -14.98 4.14 -11.54
N LEU A 152 -14.87 5.24 -12.30
CA LEU A 152 -14.80 6.58 -11.70
C LEU A 152 -16.11 7.02 -11.02
N SER A 153 -17.24 6.38 -11.34
CA SER A 153 -18.52 6.59 -10.68
C SER A 153 -18.77 5.68 -9.47
N ASP A 154 -17.87 4.74 -9.19
CA ASP A 154 -18.00 3.75 -8.12
C ASP A 154 -16.77 3.81 -7.21
N ASP A 155 -16.90 4.57 -6.12
CA ASP A 155 -15.80 4.81 -5.18
C ASP A 155 -15.31 3.53 -4.49
N GLU A 156 -16.20 2.56 -4.28
CA GLU A 156 -15.84 1.26 -3.69
C GLU A 156 -14.96 0.47 -4.65
N ALA A 157 -15.41 0.31 -5.89
CA ALA A 157 -14.67 -0.44 -6.90
C ALA A 157 -13.36 0.26 -7.28
N LEU A 158 -13.35 1.60 -7.35
CA LEU A 158 -12.15 2.37 -7.60
C LEU A 158 -11.14 2.24 -6.47
N LEU A 159 -11.57 2.39 -5.21
CA LEU A 159 -10.70 2.22 -4.05
C LEU A 159 -10.10 0.82 -4.03
N LYS A 160 -10.92 -0.23 -4.18
CA LYS A 160 -10.43 -1.62 -4.22
C LYS A 160 -9.38 -1.82 -5.31
N LEU A 161 -9.60 -1.27 -6.51
CA LEU A 161 -8.64 -1.35 -7.60
C LEU A 161 -7.32 -0.61 -7.29
N ILE A 162 -7.40 0.62 -6.79
CA ILE A 162 -6.20 1.43 -6.51
C ILE A 162 -5.41 0.85 -5.34
N PHE A 163 -6.08 0.47 -4.25
CA PHE A 163 -5.46 -0.11 -3.05
C PHE A 163 -4.73 -1.42 -3.38
N THR A 164 -5.38 -2.32 -4.12
CA THR A 164 -4.76 -3.59 -4.55
C THR A 164 -3.66 -3.39 -5.59
N THR A 165 -3.83 -2.46 -6.54
CA THR A 165 -2.79 -2.14 -7.53
C THR A 165 -1.54 -1.59 -6.85
N PHE A 166 -1.70 -0.71 -5.86
CA PHE A 166 -0.59 -0.19 -5.09
C PHE A 166 0.09 -1.32 -4.29
N GLY A 167 -0.67 -2.08 -3.50
CA GLY A 167 -0.09 -3.16 -2.68
C GLY A 167 0.63 -4.25 -3.48
N LYS A 168 0.07 -4.68 -4.62
CA LYS A 168 0.57 -5.86 -5.36
C LYS A 168 1.49 -5.54 -6.55
N ARG A 169 1.24 -4.43 -7.27
CA ARG A 169 1.82 -4.21 -8.62
C ARG A 169 2.78 -3.02 -8.70
N PHE A 170 2.62 -2.01 -7.85
CA PHE A 170 3.54 -0.89 -7.83
C PHE A 170 4.86 -1.28 -7.15
N ASN A 171 5.99 -0.79 -7.67
CA ASN A 171 7.30 -0.96 -7.03
C ASN A 171 7.47 0.08 -5.91
N TRP A 172 7.38 -0.36 -4.65
CA TRP A 172 7.43 0.53 -3.50
C TRP A 172 8.80 1.22 -3.33
N GLY A 173 9.87 0.64 -3.89
CA GLY A 173 11.21 1.22 -3.86
C GLY A 173 11.45 2.36 -4.86
N TYR A 174 10.49 2.64 -5.75
CA TYR A 174 10.66 3.58 -6.86
C TYR A 174 11.09 4.99 -6.43
N PHE A 175 10.82 5.40 -5.18
CA PHE A 175 11.09 6.75 -4.68
C PHE A 175 12.02 6.82 -3.45
N ASP A 176 12.61 5.73 -2.96
CA ASP A 176 13.35 5.74 -1.67
C ASP A 176 14.83 5.36 -1.73
N GLY A 177 15.32 4.85 -2.86
CA GLY A 177 16.75 4.54 -3.03
C GLY A 177 17.24 3.35 -2.20
N TYR A 178 16.35 2.59 -1.57
CA TYR A 178 16.72 1.34 -0.90
C TYR A 178 16.94 0.23 -1.92
N ASN A 179 17.94 -0.62 -1.68
CA ASN A 179 18.37 -1.67 -2.61
C ASN A 179 17.36 -2.81 -2.77
N ASP A 180 16.66 -3.18 -1.70
CA ASP A 180 15.66 -4.25 -1.72
C ASP A 180 14.28 -3.71 -2.11
N GLU A 181 13.63 -4.26 -3.13
CA GLU A 181 12.31 -3.82 -3.62
C GLU A 181 11.11 -4.47 -2.91
N ASN A 182 11.36 -5.48 -2.07
CA ASN A 182 10.34 -6.33 -1.45
C ASN A 182 10.02 -5.91 -0.01
N ILE A 183 10.96 -5.31 0.73
CA ILE A 183 10.70 -4.82 2.09
C ILE A 183 9.49 -3.86 2.08
N GLY A 184 8.51 -4.14 2.94
CA GLY A 184 7.23 -3.43 3.06
C GLY A 184 6.16 -3.92 2.09
N ARG A 185 6.50 -4.09 0.80
CA ARG A 185 5.56 -4.53 -0.24
C ARG A 185 5.14 -5.99 -0.07
N LEU A 186 6.12 -6.86 0.18
CA LEU A 186 5.90 -8.28 0.40
C LEU A 186 5.08 -8.46 1.69
N GLY A 187 3.91 -9.08 1.61
CA GLY A 187 3.04 -9.22 2.78
C GLY A 187 2.48 -7.87 3.31
N PHE A 188 2.29 -6.85 2.46
CA PHE A 188 1.71 -5.57 2.91
C PHE A 188 0.39 -5.72 3.68
N ALA A 189 -0.42 -6.73 3.32
CA ALA A 189 -1.68 -7.03 4.00
C ALA A 189 -1.47 -7.55 5.43
N PHE A 190 -0.36 -8.24 5.69
CA PHE A 190 0.04 -8.60 7.06
C PHE A 190 0.35 -7.35 7.89
N SER A 191 0.99 -6.33 7.30
CA SER A 191 1.22 -5.06 7.98
C SER A 191 -0.09 -4.35 8.37
N LEU A 192 -1.15 -4.47 7.57
CA LEU A 192 -2.49 -3.98 7.94
C LEU A 192 -3.02 -4.75 9.15
N ILE A 193 -2.84 -6.08 9.21
CA ILE A 193 -3.22 -6.86 10.38
C ILE A 193 -2.45 -6.44 11.63
N LEU A 194 -1.16 -6.08 11.50
CA LEU A 194 -0.40 -5.53 12.62
C LEU A 194 -1.01 -4.20 13.11
N ILE A 195 -1.44 -3.30 12.21
CA ILE A 195 -2.16 -2.08 12.60
C ILE A 195 -3.49 -2.40 13.29
N HIS A 196 -4.27 -3.33 12.74
CA HIS A 196 -5.52 -3.75 13.37
C HIS A 196 -5.31 -4.22 14.82
N LYS A 197 -4.30 -5.08 15.05
CA LYS A 197 -4.02 -5.66 16.36
C LYS A 197 -3.41 -4.70 17.38
N TYR A 198 -2.60 -3.75 16.92
CA TYR A 198 -1.72 -2.99 17.81
C TYR A 198 -1.86 -1.47 17.72
N GLY A 199 -2.55 -0.97 16.69
CA GLY A 199 -2.60 0.45 16.36
C GLY A 199 -3.55 1.29 17.21
N GLU A 200 -4.42 0.69 18.03
CA GLU A 200 -5.20 1.42 19.04
C GLU A 200 -4.30 2.18 20.02
N THR A 201 -3.16 1.57 20.36
CA THR A 201 -2.16 2.20 21.21
C THR A 201 -1.05 2.77 20.35
N LYS A 202 -0.65 4.00 20.63
CA LYS A 202 0.50 4.63 20.00
C LYS A 202 1.77 3.80 20.18
N ARG A 203 2.40 3.39 19.07
CA ARG A 203 3.60 2.55 19.06
C ARG A 203 4.65 3.06 18.06
N PRO A 204 5.95 2.92 18.36
CA PRO A 204 6.98 3.29 17.41
C PRO A 204 6.92 2.41 16.16
N SER A 205 7.25 2.95 14.99
CA SER A 205 7.21 2.21 13.73
C SER A 205 8.13 0.97 13.73
N SER A 206 9.24 1.02 14.49
CA SER A 206 10.14 -0.11 14.72
C SER A 206 9.49 -1.31 15.44
N PHE A 207 8.44 -1.10 16.25
CA PHE A 207 7.66 -2.19 16.84
C PHE A 207 7.02 -3.06 15.76
N TYR A 208 6.41 -2.41 14.76
CA TYR A 208 5.77 -3.10 13.64
C TYR A 208 6.81 -3.74 12.73
N ALA A 209 7.93 -3.06 12.46
CA ALA A 209 9.02 -3.62 11.67
C ALA A 209 9.55 -4.92 12.28
N LYS A 210 9.75 -4.96 13.62
CA LYS A 210 10.21 -6.16 14.31
C LYS A 210 9.26 -7.35 14.12
N LYS A 211 7.94 -7.12 14.17
CA LYS A 211 6.93 -8.16 13.93
C LYS A 211 6.91 -8.60 12.47
N TYR A 212 6.97 -7.65 11.54
CA TYR A 212 7.06 -7.94 10.11
C TYR A 212 8.28 -8.80 9.76
N PHE A 213 9.47 -8.47 10.26
CA PHE A 213 10.68 -9.25 9.98
C PHE A 213 10.75 -10.59 10.70
N LYS A 214 9.98 -10.79 11.78
CA LYS A 214 9.77 -12.13 12.36
C LYS A 214 8.95 -13.03 11.43
N ALA A 215 7.90 -12.48 10.80
CA ALA A 215 7.12 -13.21 9.81
C ALA A 215 7.90 -13.44 8.51
N PHE A 216 8.77 -12.50 8.13
CA PHE A 216 9.51 -12.53 6.86
C PHE A 216 11.04 -12.41 7.04
N PRO A 217 11.70 -13.34 7.75
CA PRO A 217 13.13 -13.24 8.03
C PRO A 217 13.99 -13.37 6.77
N MET A 218 13.46 -13.99 5.71
CA MET A 218 14.15 -14.11 4.42
C MET A 218 14.47 -12.75 3.78
N LEU A 219 13.71 -11.70 4.08
CA LEU A 219 13.94 -10.34 3.55
C LEU A 219 15.23 -9.71 4.07
N LEU A 220 15.81 -10.22 5.14
CA LEU A 220 17.05 -9.69 5.71
C LEU A 220 18.31 -10.33 5.12
N LYS A 221 18.21 -11.47 4.43
CA LYS A 221 19.36 -12.31 4.06
C LYS A 221 20.34 -11.62 3.10
N ASN A 222 19.84 -10.79 2.19
CA ASN A 222 20.64 -10.19 1.11
C ASN A 222 20.71 -8.66 1.23
N VAL A 223 20.32 -8.10 2.38
CA VAL A 223 20.36 -6.65 2.59
C VAL A 223 21.80 -6.22 2.81
N VAL A 224 22.28 -5.33 1.93
CA VAL A 224 23.53 -4.61 2.10
C VAL A 224 23.19 -3.15 2.44
N PRO A 225 23.31 -2.73 3.71
CA PRO A 225 22.98 -1.38 4.11
C PRO A 225 24.05 -0.40 3.64
N ASP A 226 23.64 0.73 3.08
CA ASP A 226 24.57 1.81 2.74
C ASP A 226 25.12 2.51 4.00
N TYR A 227 24.35 2.46 5.10
CA TYR A 227 24.72 2.99 6.40
C TYR A 227 23.94 2.30 7.54
N GLY A 228 24.59 2.10 8.69
CA GLY A 228 23.99 1.52 9.90
C GLY A 228 23.91 -0.01 9.87
N SER A 229 23.21 -0.60 10.85
CA SER A 229 23.00 -2.05 10.91
C SER A 229 21.90 -2.51 9.94
N ILE A 230 21.91 -3.79 9.58
CA ILE A 230 20.88 -4.41 8.73
C ILE A 230 19.49 -4.20 9.34
N GLU A 231 19.35 -4.35 10.66
CA GLU A 231 18.08 -4.18 11.36
C GLU A 231 17.58 -2.74 11.28
N ARG A 232 18.46 -1.76 11.54
CA ARG A 232 18.09 -0.34 11.49
C ARG A 232 17.74 0.09 10.07
N TYR A 233 18.55 -0.31 9.08
CA TYR A 233 18.33 -0.01 7.68
C TYR A 233 17.00 -0.61 7.18
N SER A 234 16.78 -1.90 7.44
CA SER A 234 15.58 -2.62 7.02
C SER A 234 14.33 -2.13 7.74
N SER A 235 14.42 -1.81 9.04
CA SER A 235 13.33 -1.21 9.81
C SER A 235 12.93 0.14 9.22
N ARG A 236 13.89 0.99 8.87
CA ARG A 236 13.60 2.31 8.29
C ARG A 236 12.99 2.17 6.89
N CYS A 237 13.51 1.26 6.07
CA CYS A 237 12.95 0.92 4.76
C CYS A 237 11.47 0.49 4.89
N TYR A 238 11.21 -0.47 5.77
CA TYR A 238 9.86 -0.95 6.07
C TYR A 238 8.94 0.20 6.52
N SER A 239 9.38 1.01 7.50
CA SER A 239 8.56 2.08 8.07
C SER A 239 8.16 3.12 7.03
N ILE A 240 9.13 3.65 6.27
CA ILE A 240 8.89 4.69 5.27
C ILE A 240 7.92 4.19 4.19
N ARG A 241 8.14 2.96 3.69
CA ARG A 241 7.30 2.41 2.63
C ARG A 241 5.89 2.09 3.10
N THR A 242 5.77 1.49 4.27
CA THR A 242 4.50 0.98 4.78
C THR A 242 3.63 2.07 5.37
N PHE A 243 4.22 2.98 6.16
CA PHE A 243 3.46 3.99 6.88
C PHE A 243 3.38 5.28 6.06
N ASP A 244 4.49 5.98 5.89
CA ASP A 244 4.54 7.31 5.27
C ASP A 244 4.11 7.32 3.79
N ARG A 245 4.33 6.21 3.09
CA ARG A 245 4.13 6.14 1.63
C ARG A 245 3.04 5.20 1.18
N PHE A 246 2.38 4.49 2.08
CA PHE A 246 1.25 3.63 1.73
C PHE A 246 0.05 3.91 2.62
N MET A 247 0.11 3.56 3.90
CA MET A 247 -1.04 3.69 4.80
C MET A 247 -1.46 5.16 5.03
N ASP A 248 -0.50 6.08 5.17
CA ASP A 248 -0.78 7.52 5.32
C ASP A 248 -1.47 8.09 4.06
N TYR A 249 -1.06 7.64 2.88
CA TYR A 249 -1.69 8.07 1.62
C TYR A 249 -3.16 7.63 1.50
N PHE A 250 -3.57 6.60 2.23
CA PHE A 250 -4.98 6.21 2.36
C PHE A 250 -5.68 6.82 3.59
N GLY A 251 -4.95 7.53 4.47
CA GLY A 251 -5.50 8.13 5.69
C GLY A 251 -5.90 7.12 6.76
N ILE A 252 -5.42 5.88 6.67
CA ILE A 252 -5.80 4.77 7.58
C ILE A 252 -4.90 4.68 8.82
N ILE A 253 -3.92 5.57 8.93
CA ILE A 253 -3.11 5.73 10.14
C ILE A 253 -2.91 7.22 10.41
N ILE A 254 -2.43 7.53 11.61
CA ILE A 254 -1.91 8.83 12.01
C ILE A 254 -0.44 8.63 12.36
N ILE A 255 0.41 9.47 11.78
CA ILE A 255 1.85 9.48 12.06
C ILE A 255 2.16 10.66 12.98
N GLU A 256 2.58 10.37 14.20
CA GLU A 256 3.13 11.35 15.11
C GLU A 256 4.66 11.30 15.07
N GLN A 257 5.26 12.35 14.53
CA GLN A 257 6.72 12.50 14.51
C GLN A 257 7.15 13.44 15.64
N LYS A 258 7.98 12.94 16.56
CA LYS A 258 8.60 13.78 17.60
C LYS A 258 9.76 14.61 17.05
N ASP A 259 10.57 14.02 16.18
CA ASP A 259 11.75 14.64 15.57
C ASP A 259 12.07 14.00 14.20
N LEU A 260 12.74 14.74 13.30
CA LEU A 260 13.17 14.25 11.98
C LEU A 260 14.10 13.01 12.04
N LEU A 261 14.77 12.81 13.18
CA LEU A 261 15.75 11.74 13.40
C LEU A 261 15.22 10.59 14.27
N ALA A 262 14.05 10.75 14.89
CA ALA A 262 13.46 9.76 15.78
C ALA A 262 12.48 8.84 15.05
N ASP A 263 12.19 7.68 15.65
CA ASP A 263 11.13 6.81 15.15
C ASP A 263 9.79 7.56 15.15
N SER A 264 9.09 7.47 14.02
CA SER A 264 7.69 7.86 13.93
C SER A 264 6.83 6.95 14.80
N TYR A 265 5.81 7.53 15.43
CA TYR A 265 4.82 6.78 16.18
C TYR A 265 3.56 6.62 15.34
N ILE A 266 3.06 5.40 15.27
CA ILE A 266 1.91 5.03 14.46
C ILE A 266 0.71 4.78 15.36
N VAL A 267 -0.41 5.40 15.00
CA VAL A 267 -1.73 5.19 15.60
C VAL A 267 -2.69 4.84 14.48
N LYS A 268 -3.60 3.90 14.73
CA LYS A 268 -4.68 3.54 13.80
C LYS A 268 -5.69 4.68 13.75
N SER A 269 -6.14 5.06 12.55
CA SER A 269 -7.19 6.07 12.41
C SER A 269 -8.58 5.44 12.48
N GLU A 270 -9.62 6.22 12.78
CA GLU A 270 -11.01 5.74 12.73
C GLU A 270 -11.39 5.20 11.34
N LEU A 271 -10.80 5.75 10.28
CA LEU A 271 -11.03 5.31 8.91
C LEU A 271 -10.53 3.88 8.67
N PHE A 272 -9.48 3.46 9.39
CA PHE A 272 -8.99 2.08 9.30
C PHE A 272 -10.09 1.08 9.63
N ASP A 273 -10.75 1.21 10.78
CA ASP A 273 -11.76 0.23 11.24
C ASP A 273 -13.05 0.27 10.42
N LYS A 274 -13.32 1.41 9.77
CA LYS A 274 -14.39 1.52 8.78
C LYS A 274 -14.05 0.81 7.48
N LEU A 275 -12.79 0.85 7.04
CA LEU A 275 -12.36 0.34 5.74
C LEU A 275 -11.90 -1.12 5.80
N ILE A 276 -11.27 -1.56 6.88
CA ILE A 276 -10.56 -2.84 6.95
C ILE A 276 -11.20 -3.73 8.00
N GLU A 277 -11.63 -4.91 7.57
CA GLU A 277 -11.97 -6.01 8.46
C GLU A 277 -10.80 -6.96 8.60
N VAL A 278 -10.55 -7.42 9.82
CA VAL A 278 -9.63 -8.51 10.09
C VAL A 278 -10.35 -9.53 10.94
N LEU A 279 -10.43 -10.76 10.45
CA LEU A 279 -10.98 -11.90 11.17
C LEU A 279 -9.85 -12.61 11.92
N PRO A 280 -10.08 -13.05 13.17
CA PRO A 280 -9.10 -13.89 13.88
C PRO A 280 -8.93 -15.22 13.17
N HIS A 281 -7.87 -15.95 13.52
CA HIS A 281 -7.67 -17.32 13.05
C HIS A 281 -8.94 -18.15 13.25
N GLN A 282 -9.42 -18.76 12.18
CA GLN A 282 -10.54 -19.70 12.25
C GLN A 282 -9.94 -21.10 12.33
N SER A 283 -10.07 -21.74 13.49
CA SER A 283 -9.81 -23.18 13.57
C SER A 283 -10.86 -23.88 12.71
N GLN A 284 -10.41 -24.52 11.62
CA GLN A 284 -11.25 -25.41 10.82
C GLN A 284 -11.51 -26.72 11.55
#